data_AF-A0A124IBH9-F1
#
_entry.id   AF-A0A124IBH9-F1
#
_cell.length_a   1.000
_cell.length_b   1.000
_cell.length_c   1.000
_cell.angle_alpha   90.00
_cell.angle_beta   90.00
_cell.angle_gamma   90.00
#
_symmetry.space_group_name_H-M   'P 1'
#
loop_
_entity.id
_entity.type
_entity.pdbx_description
1 polymer ?
#
loop_
_entity_poly.entity_id
_entity_poly.type
_entity_poly.pdbx_seq_one_letter_code
_entity_poly.pdbx_strand_id
1 'polypeptide(L)'
;MIDAVRYLVDNGIKWRAMPADFPPWPRVYAFFARWRDTGLVTELHDRLREAVRAGEGRSAEPSAGVVDSQSVKADATVTFGSRGFDAGKKINGRKRHLLTDTLGLLLAVLVTPASVTDRDGARSLLPAAAGRFRRLARVWADGGYTGHLTDWTSQHFGLVLDIVRRSEDVRGFQPLPRRWVVERSFAWFLRSRRLVRDYERRTDTSEAVIRWSMIALMNRRLAAQPHQCAVLPAG
;
A
#
# COMPACT_ATOMS: atom_id res chain seq x y z
N MET A 1 -16.51 -4.59 -15.71
CA MET A 1 -16.52 -3.84 -14.43
C MET A 1 -15.12 -3.66 -13.86
N ILE A 2 -14.39 -4.75 -13.60
CA ILE A 2 -13.00 -4.69 -13.08
C ILE A 2 -12.09 -3.88 -14.00
N ASP A 3 -12.18 -4.08 -15.32
CA ASP A 3 -11.33 -3.35 -16.27
C ASP A 3 -11.61 -1.85 -16.28
N ALA A 4 -12.87 -1.43 -16.10
CA ALA A 4 -13.22 -0.02 -15.96
C ALA A 4 -12.61 0.61 -14.69
N VAL A 5 -12.58 -0.14 -13.58
CA VAL A 5 -11.91 0.31 -12.35
C VAL A 5 -10.39 0.38 -12.54
N ARG A 6 -9.79 -0.65 -13.16
CA ARG A 6 -8.36 -0.65 -13.48
C ARG A 6 -8.00 0.51 -14.41
N TYR A 7 -8.82 0.79 -15.41
CA TYR A 7 -8.64 1.91 -16.33
C TYR A 7 -8.66 3.25 -15.60
N LEU A 8 -9.62 3.46 -14.68
CA LEU A 8 -9.66 4.65 -13.82
C LEU A 8 -8.38 4.81 -13.00
N VAL A 9 -7.94 3.73 -12.34
CA VAL A 9 -6.76 3.76 -11.46
C VAL A 9 -5.48 4.03 -12.24
N ASP A 10 -5.32 3.38 -13.39
CA ASP A 10 -4.13 3.52 -14.25
C ASP A 10 -4.07 4.90 -14.90
N ASN A 11 -5.18 5.37 -15.49
CA ASN A 11 -5.21 6.61 -16.28
C ASN A 11 -5.53 7.86 -15.47
N GLY A 12 -6.07 7.72 -14.25
CA GLY A 12 -6.36 8.83 -13.36
C GLY A 12 -7.54 9.71 -13.80
N ILE A 13 -8.39 9.23 -14.71
CA ILE A 13 -9.54 9.99 -15.22
C ILE A 13 -10.51 10.37 -14.08
N LYS A 14 -11.33 11.41 -14.30
CA LYS A 14 -12.49 11.67 -13.42
C LYS A 14 -13.51 10.54 -13.62
N TRP A 15 -14.24 10.17 -12.57
CA TRP A 15 -15.32 9.18 -12.67
C TRP A 15 -16.27 9.46 -13.84
N ARG A 16 -16.72 10.72 -13.97
CA ARG A 16 -17.64 11.17 -15.05
C ARG A 16 -17.04 11.14 -16.46
N ALA A 17 -15.72 10.99 -16.58
CA ALA A 17 -15.01 10.88 -17.85
C ALA A 17 -14.78 9.42 -18.25
N MET A 18 -15.50 8.47 -17.63
CA MET A 18 -15.43 7.06 -18.01
C MET A 18 -15.72 6.91 -19.52
N PRO A 19 -14.84 6.24 -20.27
CA PRO A 19 -15.06 5.95 -21.69
C PRO A 19 -16.37 5.20 -21.97
N ALA A 20 -16.94 5.43 -23.15
CA ALA A 20 -18.26 4.92 -23.52
C ALA A 20 -18.30 3.40 -23.83
N ASP A 21 -17.14 2.80 -24.09
CA ASP A 21 -16.92 1.36 -24.21
C ASP A 21 -16.97 0.63 -22.85
N PHE A 22 -16.85 1.36 -21.74
CA PHE A 22 -17.13 0.83 -20.41
C PHE A 22 -18.59 1.08 -19.98
N PRO A 23 -19.09 0.32 -18.98
CA PRO A 23 -20.38 0.63 -18.37
C PRO A 23 -20.44 2.07 -17.86
N PRO A 24 -21.64 2.70 -17.83
CA PRO A 24 -21.80 4.07 -17.36
C PRO A 24 -21.16 4.32 -15.99
N TRP A 25 -20.51 5.47 -15.83
CA TRP A 25 -19.75 5.78 -14.62
C TRP A 25 -20.49 5.55 -13.29
N PRO A 26 -21.82 5.80 -13.15
CA PRO A 26 -22.49 5.56 -11.89
C PRO A 26 -22.49 4.06 -11.53
N ARG A 27 -22.61 3.18 -12.52
CA ARG A 27 -22.57 1.73 -12.32
C ARG A 27 -21.16 1.27 -11.93
N VAL A 28 -20.13 1.80 -12.58
CA VAL A 28 -18.73 1.49 -12.25
C VAL A 28 -18.40 1.94 -10.83
N TYR A 29 -18.83 3.16 -10.45
CA TYR A 29 -18.65 3.67 -9.10
C TYR A 29 -19.42 2.82 -8.07
N ALA A 30 -20.68 2.45 -8.34
CA ALA A 30 -21.47 1.61 -7.43
C ALA A 30 -20.82 0.23 -7.22
N PHE A 31 -20.26 -0.36 -8.27
CA PHE A 31 -19.47 -1.59 -8.17
C PHE A 31 -18.22 -1.40 -7.31
N PHE A 32 -17.44 -0.36 -7.58
CA PHE A 32 -16.23 -0.03 -6.80
C PHE A 32 -16.56 0.17 -5.33
N ALA A 33 -17.58 0.97 -5.02
CA ALA A 33 -17.99 1.29 -3.66
C ALA A 33 -18.46 0.02 -2.94
N ARG A 34 -19.31 -0.79 -3.57
CA ARG A 34 -19.75 -2.07 -3.01
C ARG A 34 -18.56 -2.98 -2.69
N TRP A 35 -17.59 -3.10 -3.59
CA TRP A 35 -16.40 -3.94 -3.38
C TRP A 35 -15.50 -3.43 -2.26
N ARG A 36 -15.35 -2.11 -2.13
CA ARG A 36 -14.66 -1.48 -1.00
C ARG A 36 -15.38 -1.80 0.31
N ASP A 37 -16.68 -1.57 0.36
CA ASP A 37 -17.49 -1.64 1.58
C ASP A 37 -17.71 -3.08 2.07
N THR A 38 -17.69 -4.06 1.15
CA THR A 38 -17.83 -5.49 1.46
C THR A 38 -16.49 -6.20 1.64
N GLY A 39 -15.36 -5.50 1.54
CA GLY A 39 -14.03 -6.08 1.73
C GLY A 39 -13.50 -6.89 0.54
N LEU A 40 -14.26 -7.03 -0.56
CA LEU A 40 -13.86 -7.81 -1.74
C LEU A 40 -12.59 -7.30 -2.42
N VAL A 41 -12.30 -5.99 -2.35
CA VAL A 41 -11.01 -5.47 -2.86
C VAL A 41 -9.85 -6.04 -2.05
N THR A 42 -9.97 -6.10 -0.72
CA THR A 42 -8.96 -6.64 0.18
C THR A 42 -8.81 -8.15 -0.03
N GLU A 43 -9.91 -8.87 -0.19
CA GLU A 43 -9.86 -10.31 -0.46
C GLU A 43 -9.14 -10.63 -1.78
N LEU A 44 -9.53 -9.97 -2.88
CA LEU A 44 -8.87 -10.15 -4.18
C LEU A 44 -7.37 -9.81 -4.10
N HIS A 45 -7.06 -8.69 -3.43
CA HIS A 45 -5.68 -8.27 -3.20
C HIS A 45 -4.88 -9.35 -2.48
N ASP A 46 -5.41 -9.92 -1.39
CA ASP A 46 -4.67 -10.85 -0.56
C ASP A 46 -4.45 -12.19 -1.26
N ARG A 47 -5.45 -12.71 -1.99
CA ARG A 47 -5.28 -13.91 -2.81
C ARG A 47 -4.19 -13.75 -3.87
N LEU A 48 -4.15 -12.60 -4.54
CA LEU A 48 -3.11 -12.30 -5.53
C LEU A 48 -1.73 -12.15 -4.89
N ARG A 49 -1.64 -11.54 -3.70
CA ARG A 49 -0.40 -11.42 -2.94
C ARG A 49 0.15 -12.80 -2.58
N GLU A 50 -0.69 -13.69 -2.08
CA GLU A 50 -0.29 -15.07 -1.75
C GLU A 50 0.21 -15.83 -2.97
N ALA A 51 -0.50 -15.72 -4.11
CA ALA A 51 -0.06 -16.32 -5.36
C ALA A 51 1.29 -15.78 -5.84
N VAL A 52 1.50 -14.46 -5.79
CA VAL A 52 2.81 -13.86 -6.15
C VAL A 52 3.90 -14.36 -5.21
N ARG A 53 3.63 -14.40 -3.90
CA ARG A 53 4.61 -14.89 -2.92
C ARG A 53 4.97 -16.35 -3.16
N ALA A 54 4.00 -17.19 -3.46
CA ALA A 54 4.23 -18.59 -3.81
C ALA A 54 5.11 -18.72 -5.06
N GLY A 55 4.81 -17.97 -6.12
CA GLY A 55 5.62 -17.96 -7.34
C GLY A 55 7.05 -17.42 -7.15
N GLU A 56 7.30 -16.66 -6.07
CA GLU A 56 8.62 -16.17 -5.65
C GLU A 56 9.29 -17.10 -4.61
N GLY A 57 8.75 -18.30 -4.39
CA GLY A 57 9.29 -19.27 -3.43
C GLY A 57 9.19 -18.81 -1.97
N ARG A 58 8.23 -17.94 -1.64
CA ARG A 58 8.02 -17.41 -0.28
C ARG A 58 6.73 -17.98 0.33
N SER A 59 6.73 -18.12 1.65
CA SER A 59 5.53 -18.39 2.45
C SER A 59 4.43 -17.37 2.14
N ALA A 60 3.19 -17.83 1.94
CA ALA A 60 2.01 -16.98 1.71
C ALA A 60 1.89 -15.89 2.78
N GLU A 61 2.12 -16.26 4.04
CA GLU A 61 2.20 -15.33 5.16
C GLU A 61 3.64 -14.81 5.36
N PRO A 62 3.86 -13.48 5.41
CA PRO A 62 5.18 -12.89 5.61
C PRO A 62 5.61 -12.94 7.08
N SER A 63 6.91 -13.15 7.32
CA SER A 63 7.49 -13.02 8.67
C SER A 63 8.04 -11.64 8.98
N ALA A 64 8.24 -10.81 7.96
CA ALA A 64 8.79 -9.49 8.13
C ALA A 64 8.21 -8.49 7.13
N GLY A 65 8.18 -7.22 7.53
CA GLY A 65 7.68 -6.13 6.72
C GLY A 65 8.45 -4.83 6.89
N VAL A 66 8.09 -3.83 6.10
CA VAL A 66 8.68 -2.49 6.12
C VAL A 66 7.53 -1.49 6.18
N VAL A 67 7.59 -0.55 7.13
CA VAL A 67 6.61 0.52 7.28
C VAL A 67 7.23 1.86 6.88
N ASP A 68 6.51 2.61 6.06
CA ASP A 68 6.89 3.97 5.68
C ASP A 68 5.65 4.77 5.24
N SER A 69 5.80 6.09 5.13
CA SER A 69 4.73 7.01 4.80
C SER A 69 5.04 7.92 3.60
N GLN A 70 4.02 8.20 2.79
CA GLN A 70 4.09 9.16 1.70
C GLN A 70 2.98 10.21 1.83
N SER A 71 3.39 11.47 1.97
CA SER A 71 2.48 12.62 1.86
C SER A 71 2.25 12.97 0.39
N VAL A 72 1.00 13.12 0.00
CA VAL A 72 0.57 13.51 -1.34
C VAL A 72 -0.32 14.74 -1.27
N LYS A 73 -0.21 15.60 -2.29
CA LYS A 73 -1.11 16.75 -2.42
C LYS A 73 -2.54 16.26 -2.56
N ALA A 74 -3.47 16.95 -1.93
CA ALA A 74 -4.89 16.72 -2.11
C ALA A 74 -5.46 17.67 -3.18
N ASP A 75 -6.40 17.18 -3.95
CA ASP A 75 -7.21 17.97 -4.85
C ASP A 75 -8.26 18.80 -4.09
N ALA A 76 -8.83 19.82 -4.73
CA ALA A 76 -9.89 20.66 -4.15
C ALA A 76 -11.14 19.87 -3.76
N THR A 77 -11.34 18.69 -4.35
CA THR A 77 -12.42 17.77 -4.01
C THR A 77 -12.27 17.09 -2.64
N VAL A 78 -11.07 17.10 -2.05
CA VAL A 78 -10.81 16.51 -0.73
C VAL A 78 -11.14 17.51 0.37
N THR A 79 -11.97 17.10 1.32
CA THR A 79 -12.47 17.97 2.38
C THR A 79 -11.37 18.37 3.37
N PHE A 80 -11.48 19.57 3.95
CA PHE A 80 -10.56 20.04 4.99
C PHE A 80 -10.46 19.09 6.19
N GLY A 81 -11.57 18.48 6.63
CA GLY A 81 -11.58 17.53 7.74
C GLY A 81 -10.83 16.21 7.49
N SER A 82 -10.44 15.95 6.23
CA SER A 82 -9.73 14.72 5.86
C SER A 82 -8.37 14.99 5.20
N ARG A 83 -7.87 16.22 5.23
CA ARG A 83 -6.52 16.60 4.77
C ARG A 83 -5.82 17.45 5.84
N GLY A 84 -4.51 17.55 5.75
CA GLY A 84 -3.68 18.30 6.69
C GLY A 84 -2.43 18.84 6.01
N PHE A 85 -1.64 19.62 6.75
CA PHE A 85 -0.38 20.17 6.25
C PHE A 85 0.81 19.42 6.85
N ASP A 86 1.63 18.86 5.98
CA ASP A 86 2.95 18.31 6.32
C ASP A 86 3.98 19.45 6.20
N ALA A 87 4.46 19.95 7.33
CA ALA A 87 5.40 21.06 7.37
C ALA A 87 6.77 20.69 6.80
N GLY A 88 7.23 19.44 7.01
CA GLY A 88 8.52 18.97 6.52
C GLY A 88 8.56 18.85 5.00
N LYS A 89 7.47 18.36 4.40
CA LYS A 89 7.35 18.21 2.94
C LYS A 89 6.68 19.41 2.26
N LYS A 90 6.16 20.37 3.03
CA LYS A 90 5.33 21.50 2.57
C LYS A 90 4.15 21.04 1.71
N ILE A 91 3.49 19.96 2.11
CA ILE A 91 2.38 19.35 1.38
C ILE A 91 1.07 19.57 2.13
N ASN A 92 0.11 20.21 1.47
CA ASN A 92 -1.28 20.20 1.90
C ASN A 92 -1.99 19.00 1.24
N GLY A 93 -2.32 17.98 2.05
CA GLY A 93 -3.06 16.84 1.55
C GLY A 93 -3.16 15.69 2.53
N ARG A 94 -2.95 14.47 2.05
CA ARG A 94 -3.05 13.24 2.84
C ARG A 94 -1.74 12.51 2.91
N LYS A 95 -1.56 11.71 3.95
CA LYS A 95 -0.42 10.82 4.14
C LYS A 95 -0.89 9.37 4.05
N ARG A 96 -0.15 8.58 3.28
CA ARG A 96 -0.39 7.16 3.04
C ARG A 96 0.64 6.40 3.84
N HIS A 97 0.19 5.72 4.90
CA HIS A 97 1.02 4.82 5.70
C HIS A 97 0.90 3.43 5.12
N LEU A 98 2.02 2.86 4.69
CA LEU A 98 2.06 1.53 4.10
C LEU A 98 2.88 0.62 4.98
N LEU A 99 2.38 -0.60 5.15
CA LEU A 99 3.17 -1.74 5.56
C LEU A 99 3.28 -2.67 4.35
N THR A 100 4.50 -2.98 3.93
CA THR A 100 4.77 -3.95 2.86
C THR A 100 5.57 -5.14 3.38
N ASP A 101 5.56 -6.26 2.68
CA ASP A 101 6.49 -7.35 2.92
C ASP A 101 7.87 -7.09 2.29
N THR A 102 8.79 -8.03 2.44
CA THR A 102 10.15 -7.93 1.88
C THR A 102 10.21 -7.96 0.34
N LEU A 103 9.13 -8.32 -0.36
CA LEU A 103 9.01 -8.21 -1.82
C LEU A 103 8.43 -6.85 -2.25
N GLY A 104 7.96 -6.04 -1.30
CA GLY A 104 7.26 -4.78 -1.53
C GLY A 104 5.78 -4.96 -1.83
N LEU A 105 5.20 -6.13 -1.51
CA LEU A 105 3.76 -6.34 -1.64
C LEU A 105 3.05 -5.75 -0.43
N LEU A 106 1.94 -5.07 -0.67
CA LEU A 106 1.19 -4.38 0.37
C LEU A 106 0.63 -5.39 1.38
N LEU A 107 0.75 -5.11 2.67
CA LEU A 107 0.16 -5.88 3.77
C LEU A 107 -0.95 -5.10 4.44
N ALA A 108 -0.72 -3.80 4.67
CA ALA A 108 -1.71 -2.90 5.22
C ALA A 108 -1.50 -1.49 4.67
N VAL A 109 -2.59 -0.74 4.57
CA VAL A 109 -2.61 0.66 4.17
C VAL A 109 -3.55 1.43 5.08
N LEU A 110 -3.13 2.64 5.47
CA LEU A 110 -3.94 3.61 6.18
C LEU A 110 -3.73 4.99 5.56
N VAL A 111 -4.81 5.71 5.29
CA VAL A 111 -4.75 7.08 4.76
C VAL A 111 -5.24 8.07 5.81
N THR A 112 -4.38 9.03 6.16
CA THR A 112 -4.66 10.07 7.18
C THR A 112 -4.48 11.47 6.59
N PRO A 113 -4.92 12.53 7.28
CA PRO A 113 -4.41 13.88 7.03
C PRO A 113 -2.88 13.93 7.03
N ALA A 114 -2.27 14.79 6.19
CA ALA A 114 -0.81 14.83 6.08
C ALA A 114 -0.08 15.38 7.32
N SER A 115 -0.81 16.04 8.23
CA SER A 115 -0.30 16.50 9.52
C SER A 115 -0.10 15.37 10.54
N VAL A 116 -0.68 14.19 10.31
CA VAL A 116 -0.48 13.04 11.21
C VAL A 116 0.95 12.56 11.11
N THR A 117 1.58 12.32 12.27
CA THR A 117 2.97 11.86 12.32
C THR A 117 3.08 10.41 11.87
N ASP A 118 4.26 10.01 11.41
CA ASP A 118 4.54 8.66 10.93
C ASP A 118 4.38 7.64 12.07
N ARG A 119 4.80 8.04 13.28
CA ARG A 119 4.58 7.29 14.52
C ARG A 119 3.10 7.04 14.82
N ASP A 120 2.26 8.07 14.78
CA ASP A 120 0.83 7.93 15.08
C ASP A 120 0.09 7.12 14.02
N GLY A 121 0.50 7.28 12.75
CA GLY A 121 0.05 6.46 11.64
C GLY A 121 0.37 4.98 11.84
N ALA A 122 1.63 4.65 12.18
CA ALA A 122 2.03 3.27 12.49
C ALA A 122 1.31 2.71 13.71
N ARG A 123 1.10 3.50 14.76
CA ARG A 123 0.35 3.08 15.95
C ARG A 123 -1.09 2.65 15.61
N SER A 124 -1.68 3.27 14.60
CA SER A 124 -3.01 2.93 14.10
C SER A 124 -3.00 1.75 13.11
N LEU A 125 -1.95 1.65 12.28
CA LEU A 125 -1.82 0.66 11.21
C LEU A 125 -1.40 -0.73 11.71
N LEU A 126 -0.40 -0.80 12.61
CA LEU A 126 0.27 -2.04 12.99
C LEU A 126 -0.61 -3.04 13.76
N PRO A 127 -1.55 -2.64 14.64
CA PRO A 127 -2.39 -3.60 15.36
C PRO A 127 -3.22 -4.48 14.42
N ALA A 128 -3.83 -3.88 13.39
CA ALA A 128 -4.61 -4.62 12.40
C ALA A 128 -3.73 -5.60 11.60
N ALA A 129 -2.51 -5.18 11.25
CA ALA A 129 -1.55 -6.04 10.56
C ALA A 129 -1.09 -7.22 11.44
N ALA A 130 -0.75 -6.98 12.70
CA ALA A 130 -0.32 -8.03 13.63
C ALA A 130 -1.46 -9.03 13.95
N GLY A 131 -2.71 -8.55 14.02
CA GLY A 131 -3.87 -9.42 14.17
C GLY A 131 -4.14 -10.29 12.94
N ARG A 132 -3.84 -9.78 11.73
CA ARG A 132 -4.05 -10.49 10.46
C ARG A 132 -2.90 -11.42 10.08
N PHE A 133 -1.66 -11.03 10.37
CA PHE A 133 -0.45 -11.78 10.01
C PHE A 133 0.28 -12.25 11.28
N ARG A 134 -0.12 -13.42 11.78
CA ARG A 134 0.46 -14.11 12.95
C ARG A 134 1.96 -14.40 12.79
N ARG A 135 2.46 -14.64 11.58
CA ARG A 135 3.89 -14.89 11.33
C ARG A 135 4.73 -13.61 11.36
N LEU A 136 4.11 -12.43 11.23
CA LEU A 136 4.80 -11.15 11.17
C LEU A 136 5.45 -10.82 12.52
N ALA A 137 6.76 -11.06 12.64
CA ALA A 137 7.50 -10.87 13.88
C ALA A 137 8.41 -9.64 13.86
N ARG A 138 8.72 -9.09 12.67
CA ARG A 138 9.66 -7.97 12.54
C ARG A 138 9.21 -6.94 11.50
N VAL A 139 9.26 -5.67 11.85
CA VAL A 139 9.00 -4.56 10.92
C VAL A 139 10.15 -3.57 10.96
N TRP A 140 10.66 -3.17 9.78
CA TRP A 140 11.65 -2.10 9.66
C TRP A 140 10.98 -0.75 9.40
N ALA A 141 11.49 0.30 10.05
CA ALA A 141 11.03 1.67 9.88
C ALA A 141 12.21 2.65 9.89
N ASP A 142 12.00 3.89 9.48
CA ASP A 142 13.02 4.94 9.54
C ASP A 142 13.01 5.71 10.88
N GLY A 143 13.86 6.74 10.99
CA GLY A 143 13.98 7.55 12.20
C GLY A 143 12.69 8.27 12.63
N GLY A 144 11.74 8.49 11.71
CA GLY A 144 10.44 9.10 11.99
C GLY A 144 9.53 8.25 12.89
N TYR A 145 9.86 6.98 13.07
CA TYR A 145 9.11 6.01 13.88
C TYR A 145 9.76 5.73 15.26
N THR A 146 10.83 6.44 15.60
CA THR A 146 11.50 6.35 16.92
C THR A 146 10.53 6.63 18.08
N GLY A 147 10.90 6.27 19.32
CA GLY A 147 10.14 6.55 20.55
C GLY A 147 9.43 5.31 21.09
N HIS A 148 8.46 5.51 21.99
CA HIS A 148 7.74 4.43 22.70
C HIS A 148 6.97 3.43 21.81
N LEU A 149 6.92 3.65 20.50
CA LEU A 149 6.28 2.74 19.55
C LEU A 149 6.99 1.38 19.48
N THR A 150 8.33 1.37 19.61
CA THR A 150 9.12 0.11 19.59
C THR A 150 8.77 -0.80 20.74
N ASP A 151 8.72 -0.25 21.96
CA ASP A 151 8.44 -1.03 23.16
C ASP A 151 6.97 -1.46 23.18
N TRP A 152 6.06 -0.56 22.78
CA TRP A 152 4.64 -0.84 22.72
C TRP A 152 4.31 -1.98 21.75
N THR A 153 4.92 -1.99 20.56
CA THR A 153 4.68 -3.04 19.55
C THR A 153 5.16 -4.40 20.00
N SER A 154 6.33 -4.45 20.66
CA SER A 154 6.88 -5.68 21.22
C SER A 154 5.99 -6.21 22.36
N GLN A 155 5.60 -5.36 23.31
CA GLN A 155 4.82 -5.74 24.49
C GLN A 155 3.39 -6.22 24.16
N HIS A 156 2.72 -5.59 23.19
CA HIS A 156 1.30 -5.85 22.93
C HIS A 156 1.06 -6.83 21.78
N PHE A 157 2.02 -6.97 20.86
CA PHE A 157 1.83 -7.74 19.62
C PHE A 157 2.96 -8.74 19.34
N GLY A 158 4.01 -8.81 20.17
CA GLY A 158 5.19 -9.63 19.88
C GLY A 158 5.91 -9.20 18.59
N LEU A 159 5.69 -7.95 18.16
CA LEU A 159 6.21 -7.40 16.92
C LEU A 159 7.43 -6.53 17.20
N VAL A 160 8.59 -6.92 16.69
CA VAL A 160 9.82 -6.13 16.83
C VAL A 160 9.86 -5.04 15.76
N LEU A 161 9.79 -3.77 16.19
CA LEU A 161 9.96 -2.62 15.32
C LEU A 161 11.43 -2.15 15.32
N ASP A 162 12.15 -2.47 14.24
CA ASP A 162 13.55 -2.08 14.05
C ASP A 162 13.63 -0.68 13.39
N ILE A 163 14.16 0.29 14.13
CA ILE A 163 14.45 1.61 13.58
C ILE A 163 15.80 1.61 12.86
N VAL A 164 15.76 1.76 11.54
CA VAL A 164 16.96 1.79 10.69
C VAL A 164 17.39 3.23 10.41
N ARG A 165 18.27 3.77 11.26
CA ARG A 165 18.83 5.12 11.10
C ARG A 165 19.76 5.20 9.88
N ARG A 166 19.88 6.38 9.27
CA ARG A 166 20.97 6.66 8.31
C ARG A 166 22.28 6.71 9.10
N SER A 167 23.33 6.07 8.60
CA SER A 167 24.69 6.30 9.13
C SER A 167 25.12 7.70 8.69
N GLU A 168 25.54 8.53 9.65
CA GLU A 168 26.00 9.91 9.40
C GLU A 168 27.43 9.95 8.83
N ASP A 169 28.15 8.82 8.86
CA ASP A 169 29.58 8.72 8.54
C ASP A 169 29.90 8.51 7.04
N VAL A 170 28.90 8.48 6.17
CA VAL A 170 29.11 8.16 4.75
C VAL A 170 28.63 9.30 3.85
N ARG A 171 29.57 9.97 3.16
CA ARG A 171 29.25 10.95 2.11
C ARG A 171 28.68 10.24 0.89
N GLY A 172 27.36 10.28 0.71
CA GLY A 172 26.67 9.78 -0.49
C GLY A 172 25.31 9.13 -0.19
N PHE A 173 24.53 8.85 -1.23
CA PHE A 173 23.31 8.06 -1.10
C PHE A 173 23.67 6.56 -1.05
N GLN A 174 23.61 5.95 0.13
CA GLN A 174 23.66 4.50 0.26
C GLN A 174 22.24 3.96 0.54
N PRO A 175 21.66 3.13 -0.35
CA PRO A 175 20.37 2.50 -0.09
C PRO A 175 20.48 1.63 1.15
N LEU A 176 19.64 1.84 2.16
CA LEU A 176 19.54 0.87 3.25
C LEU A 176 18.78 -0.35 2.72
N PRO A 177 19.40 -1.56 2.67
CA PRO A 177 18.92 -2.68 1.86
C PRO A 177 17.46 -3.06 2.08
N ARG A 178 16.92 -2.80 3.27
CA ARG A 178 15.55 -3.15 3.66
C ARG A 178 14.55 -1.98 3.55
N ARG A 179 14.98 -0.72 3.64
CA ARG A 179 14.07 0.45 3.51
C ARG A 179 13.68 0.74 2.06
N TRP A 180 14.57 0.49 1.11
CA TRP A 180 14.29 0.74 -0.30
C TRP A 180 13.08 -0.04 -0.84
N VAL A 181 12.68 -1.13 -0.20
CA VAL A 181 11.55 -1.97 -0.62
C VAL A 181 10.22 -1.20 -0.60
N VAL A 182 9.93 -0.46 0.47
CA VAL A 182 8.68 0.31 0.57
C VAL A 182 8.74 1.60 -0.26
N GLU A 183 9.90 2.25 -0.34
CA GLU A 183 10.13 3.38 -1.26
C GLU A 183 9.89 2.99 -2.72
N ARG A 184 10.38 1.81 -3.14
CA ARG A 184 10.10 1.23 -4.45
C ARG A 184 8.62 0.92 -4.64
N SER A 185 7.92 0.51 -3.58
CA SER A 185 6.47 0.26 -3.62
C SER A 185 5.70 1.56 -3.87
N PHE A 186 6.10 2.67 -3.23
CA PHE A 186 5.58 4.00 -3.56
C PHE A 186 5.86 4.37 -5.02
N ALA A 187 7.06 4.11 -5.54
CA ALA A 187 7.38 4.38 -6.93
C ALA A 187 6.49 3.57 -7.90
N TRP A 188 6.16 2.32 -7.58
CA TRP A 188 5.20 1.53 -8.36
C TRP A 188 3.80 2.14 -8.35
N PHE A 189 3.34 2.65 -7.20
CA PHE A 189 2.04 3.31 -7.09
C PHE A 189 1.95 4.59 -7.92
N LEU A 190 3.05 5.33 -8.08
CA LEU A 190 3.09 6.52 -8.94
C LEU A 190 2.93 6.21 -10.44
N ARG A 191 3.04 4.93 -10.85
CA ARG A 191 2.68 4.53 -12.23
C ARG A 191 1.17 4.54 -12.47
N SER A 192 0.36 4.36 -11.42
CA SER A 192 -1.09 4.56 -11.49
C SER A 192 -1.38 6.05 -11.34
N ARG A 193 -1.76 6.73 -12.44
CA ARG A 193 -1.92 8.19 -12.46
C ARG A 193 -2.93 8.68 -11.42
N ARG A 194 -3.92 7.87 -11.05
CA ARG A 194 -4.89 8.17 -9.99
C ARG A 194 -4.24 8.41 -8.62
N LEU A 195 -3.03 7.89 -8.38
CA LEU A 195 -2.31 8.01 -7.11
C LEU A 195 -1.30 9.15 -7.07
N VAL A 196 -1.08 9.91 -8.14
CA VAL A 196 -0.13 11.04 -8.14
C VAL A 196 -0.60 12.19 -7.23
N ARG A 197 -1.92 12.39 -7.14
CA ARG A 197 -2.60 13.33 -6.25
C ARG A 197 -3.79 12.61 -5.63
N ASP A 198 -4.19 12.95 -4.41
CA ASP A 198 -5.41 12.39 -3.83
C ASP A 198 -6.64 13.18 -4.31
N TYR A 199 -7.54 12.50 -5.01
CA TYR A 199 -8.80 13.04 -5.54
C TYR A 199 -10.02 12.55 -4.75
N GLU A 200 -9.84 11.68 -3.76
CA GLU A 200 -10.95 10.94 -3.17
C GLU A 200 -11.48 11.62 -1.91
N ARG A 201 -12.81 11.80 -1.86
CA ARG A 201 -13.47 12.44 -0.71
C ARG A 201 -13.31 11.66 0.58
N ARG A 202 -13.32 10.33 0.52
CA ARG A 202 -13.18 9.44 1.67
C ARG A 202 -11.78 8.81 1.70
N THR A 203 -11.25 8.54 2.89
CA THR A 203 -9.94 7.89 3.07
C THR A 203 -9.98 6.43 2.64
N ASP A 204 -11.05 5.70 2.95
CA ASP A 204 -11.25 4.31 2.53
C ASP A 204 -11.29 4.13 1.00
N THR A 205 -11.80 5.11 0.24
CA THR A 205 -11.71 5.15 -1.21
C THR A 205 -10.26 5.28 -1.66
N SER A 206 -9.48 6.20 -1.06
CA SER A 206 -8.04 6.34 -1.37
C SER A 206 -7.29 5.03 -1.10
N GLU A 207 -7.57 4.38 0.03
CA GLU A 207 -6.99 3.09 0.39
C GLU A 207 -7.39 1.98 -0.59
N ALA A 208 -8.64 1.94 -1.04
CA ALA A 208 -9.10 0.99 -2.06
C ALA A 208 -8.41 1.23 -3.41
N VAL A 209 -8.19 2.49 -3.83
CA VAL A 209 -7.42 2.81 -5.04
C VAL A 209 -5.98 2.30 -4.94
N ILE A 210 -5.34 2.44 -3.76
CA ILE A 210 -4.00 1.89 -3.50
C ILE A 210 -4.00 0.36 -3.66
N ARG A 211 -5.00 -0.33 -3.09
CA ARG A 211 -5.15 -1.79 -3.26
C ARG A 211 -5.36 -2.19 -4.72
N TRP A 212 -6.18 -1.46 -5.48
CA TRP A 212 -6.38 -1.70 -6.91
C TRP A 212 -5.09 -1.52 -7.73
N SER A 213 -4.25 -0.53 -7.38
CA SER A 213 -2.94 -0.36 -8.00
C SER A 213 -2.02 -1.55 -7.71
N MET A 214 -1.99 -2.04 -6.47
CA MET A 214 -1.22 -3.24 -6.11
C MET A 214 -1.76 -4.50 -6.81
N ILE A 215 -3.09 -4.66 -6.91
CA ILE A 215 -3.74 -5.74 -7.68
C ILE A 215 -3.26 -5.73 -9.14
N ALA A 216 -3.25 -4.56 -9.80
CA ALA A 216 -2.80 -4.47 -11.18
C ALA A 216 -1.31 -4.84 -11.34
N LEU A 217 -0.47 -4.46 -10.38
CA LEU A 217 0.94 -4.86 -10.35
C LEU A 217 1.12 -6.36 -10.16
N MET A 218 0.43 -6.96 -9.19
CA MET A 218 0.52 -8.40 -8.91
C MET A 218 -0.01 -9.23 -10.07
N ASN A 219 -1.12 -8.80 -10.70
CA ASN A 219 -1.67 -9.46 -11.88
C ASN A 219 -0.66 -9.50 -13.03
N ARG A 220 0.07 -8.40 -13.28
CA ARG A 220 1.14 -8.38 -14.30
C ARG A 220 2.31 -9.29 -13.95
N ARG A 221 2.69 -9.38 -12.67
CA ARG A 221 3.77 -10.30 -12.24
C ARG A 221 3.39 -11.75 -12.47
N LEU A 222 2.18 -12.14 -12.08
CA LEU A 222 1.68 -13.50 -12.30
C LEU A 222 1.58 -13.84 -13.79
N ALA A 223 1.10 -12.90 -14.61
CA ALA A 223 1.03 -13.11 -16.06
C ALA A 223 2.42 -13.18 -16.75
N ALA A 224 3.46 -12.62 -16.11
CA ALA A 224 4.82 -12.65 -16.63
C ALA A 224 5.62 -13.87 -16.14
N GLN A 225 5.13 -14.62 -15.15
CA GLN A 225 5.77 -15.86 -14.74
C GLN A 225 5.62 -16.90 -15.85
N PRO A 226 6.71 -17.53 -16.32
CA PRO A 226 6.59 -18.63 -17.26
C PRO A 226 5.72 -19.69 -16.59
N HIS A 227 4.65 -20.12 -17.27
CA HIS A 227 3.88 -21.28 -16.85
C HIS A 227 4.89 -22.41 -16.60
N GLN A 228 5.06 -22.83 -15.34
CA GLN A 228 5.71 -24.09 -15.08
C GLN A 228 4.83 -25.13 -15.77
N CYS A 229 5.23 -25.55 -16.97
CA CYS A 229 4.71 -26.77 -17.58
C CYS A 229 4.88 -27.83 -16.50
N ALA A 230 3.77 -28.32 -15.98
CA ALA A 230 3.76 -29.50 -15.14
C ALA A 230 4.44 -30.60 -15.96
N VAL A 231 5.69 -30.91 -15.63
CA VAL A 231 6.33 -32.12 -16.10
C VAL A 231 5.54 -33.24 -15.42
N LEU A 232 4.61 -33.82 -16.16
CA LEU A 232 3.99 -35.07 -15.76
C LEU A 232 5.13 -36.07 -15.54
N PRO A 233 5.18 -36.78 -14.41
CA PRO A 233 6.17 -37.82 -14.23
C PRO A 233 5.99 -38.84 -15.35
N ALA A 234 7.07 -39.10 -16.10
CA ALA A 234 7.11 -40.20 -17.04
C ALA A 234 6.91 -41.49 -16.24
N GLY A 235 5.79 -42.17 -16.50
CA GLY A 235 5.56 -43.55 -16.10
C GLY A 235 6.32 -44.52 -17.01
#